data_AF-A0A0F8Y2C0-F1
#
_entry.id   AF-A0A0F8Y2C0-F1
#
_cell.length_a   1.000
_cell.length_b   1.000
_cell.length_c   1.000
_cell.angle_alpha   90.00
_cell.angle_beta   90.00
_cell.angle_gamma   90.00
#
_symmetry.space_group_name_H-M   'P 1'
#
loop_
_entity.id
_entity.type
_entity.pdbx_description
1 polymer ?
#
loop_
_entity_poly.entity_id
_entity_poly.type
_entity_poly.pdbx_seq_one_letter_code
_entity_poly.pdbx_strand_id
1 'polypeptide(L)'
;MNEIELGDTVKCNITGFVGTAVSKIEFINGCVQFGVLPKIIKKSRTDREGLMPEEVSIDSQSLEVIKSKEKKKIKKENNGGAMRRSFKQRGF
;
A
#
# COMPACT_ATOMS: atom_id res chain seq x y z
N MET A 1 2.78 19.95 0.89
CA MET A 1 3.21 18.64 0.34
C MET A 1 2.15 17.64 0.75
N ASN A 2 1.53 16.95 -0.21
CA ASN A 2 0.58 15.90 0.13
C ASN A 2 1.35 14.77 0.80
N GLU A 3 0.95 14.38 2.00
CA GLU A 3 1.52 13.22 2.68
C GLU A 3 1.17 11.97 1.86
N ILE A 4 2.20 11.25 1.41
CA ILE A 4 2.04 9.99 0.70
C ILE A 4 1.73 8.91 1.72
N GLU A 5 0.56 8.29 1.63
CA GLU A 5 0.21 7.15 2.48
C GLU A 5 0.44 5.82 1.73
N LEU A 6 0.75 4.76 2.49
CA LEU A 6 0.79 3.41 1.93
C LEU A 6 -0.58 3.03 1.35
N GLY A 7 -0.55 2.42 0.16
CA GLY A 7 -1.71 2.06 -0.65
C GLY A 7 -2.14 3.12 -1.67
N ASP A 8 -1.56 4.32 -1.64
CA ASP A 8 -1.81 5.34 -2.65
C ASP A 8 -1.18 4.97 -3.99
N THR A 9 -1.82 5.39 -5.09
CA THR A 9 -1.22 5.29 -6.42
C THR A 9 -0.38 6.54 -6.66
N VAL A 10 0.91 6.35 -6.85
CA VAL A 10 1.91 7.41 -7.01
C VAL A 10 2.55 7.36 -8.39
N LYS A 11 3.03 8.51 -8.84
CA LYS A 11 3.83 8.67 -10.04
C LYS A 11 5.13 9.36 -9.73
N CYS A 12 6.23 8.83 -10.27
CA CYS A 12 7.51 9.50 -10.27
C CYS A 12 7.52 10.60 -11.35
N ASN A 13 7.82 11.84 -10.97
CA ASN A 13 7.87 12.96 -11.89
C ASN A 13 9.04 12.89 -12.88
N ILE A 14 10.16 12.29 -12.45
CA ILE A 14 11.39 12.24 -13.23
C ILE A 14 11.30 11.16 -14.31
N THR A 15 10.89 9.94 -13.93
CA THR A 15 10.85 8.79 -14.84
C THR A 15 9.49 8.56 -15.48
N GLY A 16 8.43 9.18 -14.94
CA GLY A 16 7.05 8.91 -15.33
C GLY A 16 6.50 7.57 -14.83
N PHE A 17 7.25 6.83 -14.02
CA PHE A 17 6.86 5.51 -13.49
C PHE A 17 5.62 5.63 -12.60
N VAL A 18 4.63 4.75 -12.80
CA VAL A 18 3.36 4.75 -12.06
C VAL A 18 3.15 3.42 -11.36
N GLY A 19 2.78 3.46 -10.09
CA GLY A 19 2.46 2.27 -9.31
C GLY A 19 1.82 2.59 -7.98
N THR A 20 1.65 1.56 -7.15
CA THR A 20 1.13 1.69 -5.78
C THR A 20 2.26 1.74 -4.78
N ALA A 21 2.20 2.65 -3.81
CA ALA A 21 3.14 2.71 -2.69
C ALA A 21 2.86 1.54 -1.71
N VAL A 22 3.81 0.63 -1.56
CA VAL A 22 3.65 -0.61 -0.77
C VAL A 22 4.53 -0.61 0.47
N SER A 23 5.71 -0.03 0.39
CA SER A 23 6.65 0.09 1.51
C SER A 23 7.05 1.55 1.74
N LYS A 24 7.44 1.86 2.98
CA LYS A 24 8.06 3.13 3.37
C LYS A 24 9.33 2.79 4.14
N ILE A 25 10.45 3.29 3.66
CA ILE A 25 11.77 3.11 4.26
C ILE A 25 12.21 4.47 4.79
N GLU A 26 12.36 4.56 6.10
CA GLU A 26 12.87 5.74 6.78
C GLU A 26 14.29 5.46 7.22
N PHE A 27 15.25 6.18 6.64
CA PHE A 27 16.65 6.09 7.03
C PHE A 27 16.90 6.96 8.26
N ILE A 28 17.90 6.59 9.06
CA ILE A 28 18.27 7.29 10.31
C ILE A 28 18.59 8.78 10.06
N ASN A 29 19.06 9.12 8.86
CA ASN A 29 19.36 10.49 8.43
C ASN A 29 18.10 11.31 8.06
N GLY A 30 16.90 10.75 8.17
CA GLY A 30 15.64 11.40 7.81
C GLY A 30 15.25 11.30 6.34
N CYS A 31 16.02 10.58 5.51
CA CYS A 31 15.61 10.31 4.13
C CYS A 31 14.44 9.31 4.12
N VAL A 32 13.39 9.63 3.36
CA VAL A 32 12.22 8.76 3.20
C VAL A 32 12.15 8.30 1.75
N GLN A 33 12.21 6.98 1.58
CA GLN A 33 11.98 6.29 0.32
C GLN A 33 10.68 5.50 0.37
N PHE A 34 9.97 5.48 -0.74
CA PHE A 34 8.79 4.66 -0.91
C PHE A 34 9.05 3.57 -1.95
N GLY A 35 8.65 2.36 -1.62
CA GLY A 35 8.59 1.26 -2.54
C GLY A 35 7.36 1.34 -3.42
N VAL A 36 7.55 1.45 -4.72
CA VAL A 36 6.46 1.55 -5.70
C VAL A 36 6.40 0.26 -6.53
N LEU A 37 5.27 -0.45 -6.43
CA LEU A 37 4.99 -1.63 -7.26
C LEU A 37 4.09 -1.25 -8.44
N PRO A 38 4.47 -1.60 -9.69
CA PRO A 38 3.65 -1.30 -10.85
C PRO A 38 2.45 -2.25 -10.91
N LYS A 39 1.38 -1.79 -11.55
CA LYS A 39 0.18 -2.61 -11.73
C LYS A 39 0.43 -3.68 -12.79
N ILE A 40 0.19 -4.95 -12.45
CA ILE A 40 0.28 -6.06 -13.40
C ILE A 40 -0.80 -5.91 -14.47
N ILE A 41 -0.38 -5.78 -15.74
CA ILE A 41 -1.28 -5.80 -16.89
C ILE A 41 -1.37 -7.25 -17.37
N LYS A 42 -2.54 -7.88 -17.22
CA LYS A 42 -2.80 -9.30 -17.58
C LYS A 42 -2.71 -9.64 -19.09
N LYS A 43 -2.11 -8.80 -19.95
CA LYS A 43 -2.32 -8.83 -21.40
C LYS A 43 -1.11 -9.16 -22.28
N SER A 44 0.05 -9.53 -21.77
CA SER A 44 1.12 -10.05 -22.63
C SER A 44 1.00 -11.57 -22.75
N ARG A 45 0.61 -12.02 -23.95
CA ARG A 45 0.68 -13.43 -24.39
C ARG A 45 2.12 -13.95 -24.50
N THR A 46 3.12 -13.11 -24.23
CA THR A 46 4.53 -13.35 -24.52
C THR A 46 5.43 -13.25 -23.29
N ASP A 47 4.91 -12.82 -22.14
CA ASP A 47 5.67 -12.82 -20.90
C ASP A 47 5.32 -14.11 -20.16
N ARG A 48 6.34 -14.93 -19.94
CA ARG A 48 6.23 -16.21 -19.24
C ARG A 48 5.39 -16.02 -17.97
N GLU A 49 4.41 -16.90 -17.81
CA GLU A 49 3.52 -17.08 -16.65
C GLU A 49 3.90 -16.28 -15.40
N GLY A 50 3.11 -15.25 -15.08
CA GLY A 50 2.96 -14.79 -13.70
C GLY A 50 4.18 -14.16 -13.03
N LEU A 51 5.14 -13.60 -13.78
CA LEU A 51 6.25 -12.86 -13.17
C LEU A 51 5.70 -11.64 -12.40
N MET A 52 5.86 -11.67 -11.06
CA MET A 52 5.56 -10.53 -10.22
C MET A 52 6.64 -9.46 -10.43
N PRO A 53 6.27 -8.23 -10.81
CA PRO A 53 7.25 -7.16 -10.96
C PRO A 53 7.89 -6.84 -9.61
N GLU A 54 9.18 -6.52 -9.64
CA GLU A 54 9.92 -6.10 -8.46
C GLU A 54 9.53 -4.67 -8.04
N GLU A 55 9.72 -4.39 -6.75
CA GLU A 55 9.50 -3.09 -6.16
C GLU A 55 10.66 -2.15 -6.49
N VAL A 56 10.35 -0.91 -6.85
CA VAL A 56 11.36 0.13 -7.07
C VAL A 56 11.30 1.13 -5.92
N SER A 57 12.42 1.34 -5.23
CA SER A 57 12.55 2.37 -4.20
C SER A 57 12.78 3.74 -4.84
N ILE A 58 11.91 4.70 -4.52
CA ILE A 58 11.97 6.07 -5.05
C ILE A 58 11.87 7.05 -3.89
N ASP A 59 12.65 8.12 -3.94
CA ASP A 59 12.62 9.18 -2.93
C ASP A 59 11.27 9.90 -2.89
N SER A 60 10.79 10.19 -1.68
CA SER A 60 9.52 10.88 -1.43
C SER A 60 9.37 12.21 -2.16
N GLN A 61 10.47 12.94 -2.37
CA GLN A 61 10.47 14.24 -3.06
C GLN A 61 10.14 14.14 -4.56
N SER A 62 10.37 12.98 -5.15
CA SER A 62 10.19 12.75 -6.59
C SER A 62 8.83 12.14 -6.92
N LEU A 63 8.00 11.86 -5.91
CA LEU A 63 6.72 11.18 -6.03
C LEU A 63 5.54 12.13 -5.88
N GLU A 64 4.56 11.98 -6.77
CA GLU A 64 3.26 12.65 -6.70
C GLU A 64 2.13 11.64 -6.56
N VAL A 65 1.14 11.94 -5.71
CA VAL A 65 -0.06 11.11 -5.55
C VAL A 65 -1.02 11.38 -6.69
N ILE A 66 -1.27 10.38 -7.54
CA ILE A 66 -2.30 10.45 -8.58
C ILE A 66 -3.66 10.09 -8.00
N LYS A 67 -3.71 9.04 -7.19
CA LYS A 67 -4.94 8.52 -6.62
C LYS A 67 -4.73 8.17 -5.16
N SER A 68 -5.46 8.86 -4.28
CA SER A 68 -5.55 8.54 -2.86
C SER A 68 -6.29 7.23 -2.66
N LYS A 69 -5.89 6.46 -1.64
CA LYS A 69 -6.58 5.24 -1.24
C LYS A 69 -7.98 5.57 -0.71
N GLU A 70 -8.98 4.96 -1.34
CA GLU A 70 -10.35 5.07 -0.87
C GLU A 70 -10.59 4.02 0.23
N LYS A 71 -10.74 4.47 1.48
CA LYS A 71 -11.14 3.58 2.59
C LYS A 71 -12.61 3.18 2.38
N LYS A 72 -12.85 1.96 1.91
CA LYS A 72 -14.22 1.40 1.85
C LYS A 72 -14.77 1.27 3.27
N LYS A 73 -15.85 1.99 3.57
CA LYS A 73 -16.59 1.84 4.83
C LYS A 73 -17.35 0.52 4.81
N ILE A 74 -16.74 -0.53 5.36
CA ILE A 74 -17.39 -1.83 5.53
C ILE A 74 -18.23 -1.76 6.81
N LYS A 75 -19.54 -2.01 6.69
CA LYS A 75 -20.39 -2.21 7.87
C LYS A 75 -19.98 -3.52 8.52
N LYS A 76 -19.58 -3.48 9.79
CA LYS A 76 -19.27 -4.69 10.55
C LYS A 76 -20.58 -5.40 10.87
N GLU A 77 -20.84 -6.50 10.17
CA GLU A 77 -21.90 -7.44 10.52
C GLU A 77 -21.33 -8.48 11.49
N ASN A 78 -22.09 -8.84 12.53
CA ASN A 78 -21.70 -9.91 13.45
C ASN A 78 -21.95 -11.27 12.78
N ASN A 79 -21.10 -11.63 11.81
CA ASN A 79 -21.18 -12.89 11.07
C ASN A 79 -20.41 -14.03 11.76
N GLY A 80 -19.82 -13.76 12.94
CA GLY A 80 -19.23 -14.77 13.80
C GLY A 80 -20.30 -15.53 14.58
N GLY A 81 -20.07 -16.83 14.81
CA GLY A 81 -20.93 -17.64 15.67
C GLY A 81 -20.92 -17.16 17.13
N ALA A 82 -21.81 -17.71 17.96
CA ALA A 82 -21.92 -17.36 19.37
C ALA A 82 -20.60 -17.61 20.12
N MET A 83 -19.79 -16.56 20.29
CA MET A 83 -18.57 -16.63 21.08
C MET A 83 -18.94 -16.49 22.57
N ARG A 84 -18.50 -17.42 23.41
CA ARG A 84 -18.56 -17.25 24.87
C ARG A 84 -17.79 -15.97 25.20
N ARG A 85 -18.50 -14.93 25.64
CA ARG A 85 -17.85 -13.73 26.19
C ARG A 85 -17.05 -14.18 27.40
N SER A 86 -15.74 -13.96 27.42
CA SER A 86 -14.96 -14.22 28.63
C SER A 86 -15.59 -13.42 29.76
N PHE A 87 -15.86 -14.06 30.90
CA PHE A 87 -16.20 -13.31 32.11
C PHE A 87 -15.06 -12.32 32.33
N LYS A 88 -15.34 -11.01 32.26
CA LYS A 88 -14.40 -10.01 32.77
C LYS A 88 -14.23 -10.37 34.24
N GLN A 89 -13.08 -10.93 34.62
CA GLN A 89 -12.70 -10.97 36.02
C GLN A 89 -12.75 -9.53 36.49
N ARG A 90 -13.77 -9.18 37.27
CA ARG A 90 -13.76 -7.92 38.03
C ARG A 90 -12.55 -8.07 38.94
N GLY A 91 -11.55 -7.24 38.72
CA GLY A 91 -10.27 -7.33 39.41
C GLY A 91 -10.47 -7.51 40.92
N PHE A 92 -9.61 -8.35 41.50
CA PHE A 92 -9.14 -8.11 42.85
C PHE A 92 -8.24 -6.87 42.83
#